data_AF-M9TKI6-F1
#
_entry.id   AF-M9TKI6-F1
#
_cell.length_a   1.000
_cell.length_b   1.000
_cell.length_c   1.000
_cell.angle_alpha   90.00
_cell.angle_beta   90.00
_cell.angle_gamma   90.00
#
_symmetry.space_group_name_H-M   'P 1'
#
loop_
_entity.id
_entity.type
_entity.pdbx_description
1 polymer ?
#
loop_
_entity_poly.entity_id
_entity_poly.type
_entity_poly.pdbx_seq_one_letter_code
_entity_poly.pdbx_strand_id
1 'polypeptide(L)'
;DKPVQLGCKFADELGEIFKFEAPGRVTRYLSSQRLIKEACDESRFDKNLSQALKFVRDFAGDGLFTSWTHEKNWKKAHNILLPSFSQQAMKGYHAMMVDIAVQLIQKWERLNADEHIEVPEDMTRLTLDTIGLCGFNYRFNSFYRDQPHPFITSMVRALDEAMNKLQRANPDDPAYDENKRQFQDDIKVMNDLVDKIIADRKASGEQSDDLLTHYAKRKDPETGEPLDDENIRYQIITFLIAGHETT
;
A
#
# COMPACT_ATOMS: atom_id res chain seq x y z
N ASP A 1 19.59 -0.81 -10.81
CA ASP A 1 19.25 0.38 -11.61
C ASP A 1 18.39 1.37 -10.85
N LYS A 2 18.55 2.67 -11.12
CA LYS A 2 17.78 3.77 -10.50
C LYS A 2 16.96 4.52 -11.57
N PRO A 3 15.87 3.92 -12.10
CA PRO A 3 15.20 4.39 -13.32
C PRO A 3 14.57 5.79 -13.20
N VAL A 4 14.03 6.14 -12.04
CA VAL A 4 13.46 7.48 -11.81
C VAL A 4 14.54 8.56 -11.89
N GLN A 5 15.72 8.32 -11.30
CA GLN A 5 16.84 9.27 -11.33
C GLN A 5 17.40 9.43 -12.75
N LEU A 6 17.40 8.36 -13.55
CA LEU A 6 17.72 8.45 -14.96
C LEU A 6 16.67 9.28 -15.72
N GLY A 7 15.39 9.11 -15.42
CA GLY A 7 14.32 9.93 -15.97
C GLY A 7 14.47 11.42 -15.64
N CYS A 8 14.92 11.76 -14.43
CA CYS A 8 15.24 13.13 -14.06
C CYS A 8 16.39 13.70 -14.90
N LYS A 9 17.48 12.94 -15.11
CA LYS A 9 18.57 13.37 -15.99
C LYS A 9 18.11 13.61 -17.43
N PHE A 10 17.21 12.77 -17.94
CA PHE A 10 16.59 13.00 -19.25
C PHE A 10 15.69 14.23 -19.27
N ALA A 11 14.99 14.55 -18.17
CA ALA A 11 14.24 15.79 -18.08
C ALA A 11 15.16 17.03 -18.09
N ASP A 12 16.33 16.96 -17.44
CA ASP A 12 17.33 18.02 -17.47
C ASP A 12 17.85 18.28 -18.89
N GLU A 13 18.02 17.22 -19.69
CA GLU A 13 18.53 17.30 -21.07
C GLU A 13 17.45 17.61 -22.13
N LEU A 14 16.28 17.00 -22.02
CA LEU A 14 15.23 17.02 -23.05
C LEU A 14 14.11 18.03 -22.75
N GLY A 15 14.10 18.60 -21.54
CA GLY A 15 13.16 19.64 -21.13
C GLY A 15 11.86 19.09 -20.53
N GLU A 16 10.81 19.91 -20.60
CA GLU A 16 9.57 19.71 -19.83
C GLU A 16 8.71 18.51 -20.26
N ILE A 17 8.93 17.97 -21.46
CA ILE A 17 8.23 16.80 -21.97
C ILE A 17 9.14 15.97 -22.89
N PHE A 18 9.19 14.66 -22.66
CA PHE A 18 9.85 13.73 -23.57
C PHE A 18 9.07 12.42 -23.71
N LYS A 19 9.16 11.82 -24.90
CA LYS A 19 8.57 10.52 -25.22
C LYS A 19 9.59 9.43 -24.92
N PHE A 20 9.15 8.38 -24.23
CA PHE A 20 9.94 7.19 -23.98
C PHE A 20 9.26 5.97 -24.63
N GLU A 21 10.01 5.25 -25.45
CA GLU A 21 9.54 4.07 -26.19
C GLU A 21 10.35 2.85 -25.76
N ALA A 22 9.66 1.75 -25.51
CA ALA A 22 10.24 0.43 -25.30
C ALA A 22 9.37 -0.60 -26.05
N PRO A 23 9.82 -1.85 -26.25
CA PRO A 23 9.05 -2.84 -27.00
C PRO A 23 7.60 -2.95 -26.49
N GLY A 24 6.63 -2.64 -27.36
CA GLY A 24 5.19 -2.70 -27.07
C GLY A 24 4.63 -1.60 -26.17
N ARG A 25 5.41 -0.58 -25.78
CA ARG A 25 4.95 0.49 -24.87
C ARG A 25 5.53 1.86 -25.22
N VAL A 26 4.69 2.88 -25.06
CA VAL A 26 5.06 4.29 -25.19
C VAL A 26 4.50 5.06 -24.00
N THR A 27 5.31 5.94 -23.42
CA THR A 27 4.87 6.89 -22.39
C THR A 27 5.46 8.27 -22.66
N ARG A 28 4.88 9.30 -22.03
CA ARG A 28 5.38 10.67 -22.03
C ARG A 28 5.64 11.09 -20.60
N TYR A 29 6.86 11.51 -20.32
CA TYR A 29 7.23 12.08 -19.03
C TYR A 29 6.98 13.59 -19.08
N LEU A 30 6.34 14.12 -18.03
CA LEU A 30 6.06 15.55 -17.87
C LEU A 30 6.80 16.06 -16.64
N SER A 31 7.55 17.16 -16.79
CA SER A 31 8.43 17.69 -15.73
C SER A 31 8.25 19.18 -15.45
N SER A 32 7.27 19.85 -16.07
CA SER A 32 6.92 21.24 -15.76
C SER A 32 5.55 21.38 -15.12
N GLN A 33 5.43 22.37 -14.23
CA GLN A 33 4.18 22.73 -13.59
C GLN A 33 3.09 23.05 -14.63
N ARG A 34 3.44 23.71 -15.74
CA ARG A 34 2.50 24.12 -16.79
C ARG A 34 1.81 22.90 -17.42
N LEU A 35 2.58 21.89 -17.82
CA LEU A 35 2.04 20.68 -18.45
C LEU A 35 1.36 19.75 -17.44
N ILE A 36 1.91 19.62 -16.23
CA ILE A 36 1.29 18.82 -15.17
C ILE A 36 -0.05 19.41 -14.76
N LYS A 37 -0.20 20.75 -14.72
CA LYS A 37 -1.49 21.40 -14.47
C LYS A 37 -2.56 21.00 -15.48
N GLU A 38 -2.20 20.88 -16.77
CA GLU A 38 -3.13 20.39 -17.79
C GLU A 38 -3.42 18.89 -17.64
N ALA A 39 -2.41 18.09 -17.28
CA ALA A 39 -2.56 16.66 -17.06
C ALA A 39 -3.43 16.31 -15.83
N CYS A 40 -3.56 17.23 -14.88
CA CYS A 40 -4.43 17.11 -13.71
C CYS A 40 -5.90 17.53 -13.97
N ASP A 41 -6.27 17.86 -15.21
CA ASP A 41 -7.66 18.11 -15.57
C ASP A 41 -8.42 16.78 -15.75
N GLU A 42 -9.23 16.41 -14.74
CA GLU A 42 -10.00 15.16 -14.69
C GLU A 42 -11.07 15.06 -15.79
N SER A 43 -11.41 16.15 -16.48
CA SER A 43 -12.30 16.11 -17.65
C SER A 43 -11.59 15.60 -18.92
N ARG A 44 -10.26 15.60 -18.92
CA ARG A 44 -9.40 15.25 -20.06
C ARG A 44 -8.54 14.01 -19.81
N PHE A 45 -8.10 13.81 -18.57
CA PHE A 45 -7.21 12.74 -18.17
C PHE A 45 -7.77 12.01 -16.96
N ASP A 46 -7.51 10.71 -16.88
CA ASP A 46 -7.87 9.87 -15.75
C ASP A 46 -6.65 9.05 -15.30
N LYS A 47 -6.70 8.52 -14.08
CA LYS A 47 -5.68 7.63 -13.54
C LYS A 47 -5.50 6.42 -14.46
N ASN A 48 -4.28 6.23 -14.94
CA ASN A 48 -3.88 5.00 -15.62
C ASN A 48 -3.16 4.06 -14.64
N LEU A 49 -3.45 2.76 -14.70
CA LEU A 49 -2.63 1.77 -14.01
C LEU A 49 -1.34 1.54 -14.80
N SER A 50 -0.24 2.04 -14.26
CA SER A 50 1.11 1.72 -14.73
C SER A 50 1.34 0.20 -14.68
N GLN A 51 2.31 -0.31 -15.44
CA GLN A 51 2.61 -1.74 -15.40
C GLN A 51 2.99 -2.21 -13.97
N ALA A 52 3.63 -1.34 -13.19
CA ALA A 52 3.93 -1.58 -11.77
C ALA A 52 2.64 -1.80 -10.97
N LEU A 53 1.65 -0.90 -11.11
CA LEU A 53 0.35 -1.05 -10.43
C LEU A 53 -0.43 -2.27 -10.91
N LYS A 54 -0.32 -2.64 -12.19
CA LYS A 54 -0.96 -3.86 -12.72
C LYS A 54 -0.39 -5.13 -12.09
N PHE A 55 0.91 -5.18 -11.78
CA PHE A 55 1.50 -6.31 -11.06
C PHE A 55 1.16 -6.29 -9.56
N VAL A 56 1.12 -5.10 -8.94
CA VAL A 56 0.66 -4.98 -7.54
C VAL A 56 -0.82 -5.37 -7.40
N ARG A 57 -1.62 -5.14 -8.45
CA ARG A 57 -3.02 -5.54 -8.50
C ARG A 57 -3.23 -7.04 -8.34
N ASP A 58 -2.25 -7.88 -8.66
CA ASP A 58 -2.32 -9.35 -8.47
C ASP A 58 -2.64 -9.72 -7.00
N PHE A 59 -2.30 -8.86 -6.04
CA PHE A 59 -2.52 -9.09 -4.61
C PHE A 59 -3.23 -7.95 -3.87
N ALA A 60 -3.18 -6.72 -4.39
CA ALA A 60 -3.97 -5.59 -3.88
C ALA A 60 -5.39 -5.51 -4.49
N GLY A 61 -5.69 -6.34 -5.50
CA GLY A 61 -7.02 -6.46 -6.11
C GLY A 61 -7.59 -5.13 -6.60
N ASP A 62 -8.91 -4.97 -6.49
CA ASP A 62 -9.61 -3.72 -6.79
C ASP A 62 -9.70 -2.78 -5.56
N GLY A 63 -8.67 -2.82 -4.70
CA GLY A 63 -8.42 -1.81 -3.68
C GLY A 63 -8.18 -0.42 -4.29
N LEU A 64 -8.37 0.65 -3.50
CA LEU A 64 -8.33 2.04 -3.98
C LEU A 64 -7.07 2.40 -4.78
N PHE A 65 -5.93 1.80 -4.44
CA PHE A 65 -4.65 2.08 -5.06
C PHE A 65 -4.48 1.43 -6.44
N THR A 66 -5.07 0.26 -6.66
CA THR A 66 -4.92 -0.56 -7.88
C THR A 66 -6.18 -0.69 -8.71
N SER A 67 -7.28 -0.04 -8.33
CA SER A 67 -8.47 0.08 -9.14
C SER A 67 -8.42 1.22 -10.17
N TRP A 68 -9.12 1.03 -11.28
CA TRP A 68 -9.48 2.06 -12.24
C TRP A 68 -10.62 2.92 -11.68
N THR A 69 -10.68 4.19 -12.05
CA THR A 69 -11.71 5.13 -11.59
C THR A 69 -13.12 4.70 -12.01
N HIS A 70 -13.26 4.03 -13.16
CA HIS A 70 -14.53 3.53 -13.67
C HIS A 70 -15.01 2.22 -13.01
N GLU A 71 -14.22 1.60 -12.13
CA GLU A 71 -14.65 0.40 -11.41
C GLU A 71 -15.62 0.78 -10.28
N LYS A 72 -16.73 0.05 -10.16
CA LYS A 72 -17.74 0.30 -9.11
C LYS A 72 -17.14 0.31 -7.70
N ASN A 73 -16.23 -0.63 -7.43
CA ASN A 73 -15.58 -0.75 -6.13
C ASN A 73 -14.66 0.44 -5.81
N TRP A 74 -14.07 1.12 -6.80
CA TRP A 74 -13.29 2.34 -6.54
C TRP A 74 -14.18 3.43 -5.95
N LYS A 75 -15.29 3.76 -6.61
CA LYS A 75 -16.18 4.84 -6.17
C LYS A 75 -16.86 4.50 -4.84
N LYS A 76 -17.32 3.25 -4.71
CA LYS A 76 -17.94 2.74 -3.48
C LYS A 76 -16.96 2.83 -2.29
N ALA A 77 -15.75 2.31 -2.43
CA ALA A 77 -14.73 2.37 -1.39
C ALA A 77 -14.32 3.82 -1.09
N HIS A 78 -14.14 4.65 -2.12
CA HIS A 78 -13.76 6.06 -1.97
C HIS A 78 -14.78 6.81 -1.10
N ASN A 79 -16.07 6.72 -1.45
CA ASN A 79 -17.14 7.38 -0.71
C ASN A 79 -17.25 6.88 0.75
N ILE A 80 -17.08 5.58 0.98
CA ILE A 80 -17.12 4.98 2.31
C ILE A 80 -15.93 5.41 3.17
N LEU A 81 -14.73 5.51 2.57
CA LEU A 81 -13.46 5.69 3.27
C LEU A 81 -13.06 7.13 3.50
N LEU A 82 -13.43 8.04 2.60
CA LEU A 82 -12.98 9.43 2.65
C LEU A 82 -13.16 10.10 4.03
N PRO A 83 -14.28 9.92 4.76
CA PRO A 83 -14.43 10.52 6.08
C PRO A 83 -13.45 9.98 7.13
N SER A 84 -13.04 8.72 7.01
CA SER A 84 -12.12 8.03 7.91
C SER A 84 -10.66 8.53 7.78
N PHE A 85 -10.36 9.29 6.72
CA PHE A 85 -9.06 9.94 6.49
C PHE A 85 -9.13 11.47 6.67
N SER A 86 -10.22 11.99 7.24
CA SER A 86 -10.33 13.42 7.54
C SER A 86 -9.42 13.85 8.70
N GLN A 87 -9.08 15.14 8.76
CA GLN A 87 -8.33 15.70 9.90
C GLN A 87 -9.04 15.46 11.25
N GLN A 88 -10.38 15.42 11.25
CA GLN A 88 -11.15 15.10 12.44
C GLN A 88 -10.99 13.63 12.85
N ALA A 89 -10.93 12.71 11.88
CA ALA A 89 -10.67 11.29 12.14
C ALA A 89 -9.27 11.05 12.73
N MET A 90 -8.27 11.84 12.32
CA MET A 90 -6.90 11.73 12.87
C MET A 90 -6.84 11.92 14.39
N LYS A 91 -7.79 12.65 14.99
CA LYS A 91 -7.88 12.76 16.46
C LYS A 91 -8.18 11.42 17.13
N GLY A 92 -8.94 10.55 16.48
CA GLY A 92 -9.25 9.20 16.97
C GLY A 92 -8.05 8.26 16.89
N TYR A 93 -7.25 8.37 15.83
CA TYR A 93 -6.05 7.54 15.66
C TYR A 93 -4.86 7.99 16.50
N HIS A 94 -4.86 9.24 16.97
CA HIS A 94 -3.70 9.86 17.62
C HIS A 94 -3.14 9.05 18.80
N ALA A 95 -4.00 8.51 19.67
CA ALA A 95 -3.54 7.72 20.82
C ALA A 95 -2.81 6.43 20.38
N MET A 96 -3.29 5.77 19.33
CA MET A 96 -2.66 4.58 18.75
C MET A 96 -1.34 4.91 18.03
N MET A 97 -1.27 6.06 17.36
CA MET A 97 0.00 6.55 16.79
C MET A 97 1.05 6.82 17.88
N VAL A 98 0.64 7.45 18.99
CA VAL A 98 1.52 7.70 20.15
C VAL A 98 1.98 6.40 20.79
N ASP A 99 1.13 5.38 20.90
CA ASP A 99 1.51 4.06 21.41
C ASP A 99 2.73 3.49 20.67
N ILE A 100 2.68 3.45 19.33
CA ILE A 100 3.77 2.91 18.53
C ILE A 100 5.00 3.85 18.53
N ALA A 101 4.80 5.17 18.53
CA ALA A 101 5.88 6.14 18.64
C ALA A 101 6.66 6.02 19.96
N VAL A 102 5.96 5.77 21.07
CA VAL A 102 6.60 5.53 22.37
C VAL A 102 7.45 4.26 22.33
N GLN A 103 7.02 3.20 21.65
CA GLN A 103 7.82 1.98 21.50
C GLN A 103 9.13 2.23 20.73
N LEU A 104 9.09 3.02 19.66
CA LEU A 104 10.29 3.42 18.91
C LEU A 104 11.27 4.20 19.80
N ILE A 105 10.78 5.22 20.52
CA ILE A 105 11.61 6.03 21.42
C ILE A 105 12.24 5.13 22.50
N GLN A 106 11.45 4.24 23.10
CA GLN A 106 11.95 3.30 24.10
C GLN A 106 12.99 2.33 23.55
N LYS A 107 12.89 1.90 22.28
CA LYS A 107 13.92 1.08 21.64
C LYS A 107 15.24 1.85 21.59
N TRP A 108 15.22 3.10 21.12
CA TRP A 108 16.42 3.91 20.96
C TRP A 108 17.05 4.29 22.31
N GLU A 109 16.24 4.61 23.32
CA GLU A 109 16.71 4.90 24.69
C GLU A 109 17.37 3.69 25.38
N ARG A 110 17.12 2.47 24.88
CA ARG A 110 17.67 1.22 25.44
C ARG A 110 18.94 0.76 24.71
N LEU A 111 19.40 1.48 23.70
CA LEU A 111 20.63 1.13 22.98
C LEU A 111 21.86 1.33 23.88
N ASN A 112 22.84 0.45 23.73
CA ASN A 112 24.15 0.60 24.36
C ASN A 112 24.95 1.72 23.67
N ALA A 113 25.99 2.23 24.34
CA ALA A 113 26.77 3.39 23.87
C ALA A 113 27.36 3.24 22.46
N ASP A 114 27.68 2.00 22.04
CA ASP A 114 28.33 1.69 20.75
C ASP A 114 27.35 1.14 19.70
N GLU A 115 26.05 1.11 20.00
CA GLU A 115 25.02 0.66 19.06
C GLU A 115 24.55 1.81 18.15
N HIS A 116 23.99 1.45 17.00
CA HIS A 116 23.49 2.40 16.01
C HIS A 116 22.06 2.07 15.60
N ILE A 117 21.42 3.04 14.96
CA ILE A 117 20.04 2.93 14.48
C ILE A 117 20.05 2.70 12.96
N GLU A 118 19.44 1.61 12.54
CA GLU A 118 19.05 1.34 11.16
C GLU A 118 17.75 2.11 10.87
N VAL A 119 17.90 3.35 10.37
CA VAL A 119 16.79 4.32 10.31
C VAL A 119 15.63 3.84 9.42
N PRO A 120 15.82 3.46 8.14
CA PRO A 120 14.71 2.99 7.30
C PRO A 120 13.99 1.76 7.87
N GLU A 121 14.74 0.85 8.48
CA GLU A 121 14.22 -0.38 9.07
C GLU A 121 13.34 -0.07 10.28
N ASP A 122 13.76 0.85 11.15
CA ASP A 122 12.97 1.27 12.30
C ASP A 122 11.76 2.14 11.94
N MET A 123 11.86 2.97 10.91
CA MET A 123 10.69 3.69 10.39
C MET A 123 9.68 2.72 9.78
N THR A 124 10.13 1.72 9.03
CA THR A 124 9.26 0.67 8.50
C THR A 124 8.54 -0.09 9.61
N ARG A 125 9.24 -0.45 10.70
CA ARG A 125 8.61 -1.07 11.88
C ARG A 125 7.54 -0.16 12.49
N LEU A 126 7.84 1.12 12.65
CA LEU A 126 6.92 2.12 13.20
C LEU A 126 5.65 2.27 12.34
N THR A 127 5.81 2.50 11.03
CA THR A 127 4.69 2.79 10.13
C THR A 127 3.78 1.57 9.94
N LEU A 128 4.36 0.36 9.83
CA LEU A 128 3.60 -0.89 9.75
C LEU A 128 2.76 -1.15 11.00
N ASP A 129 3.36 -1.06 12.19
CA ASP A 129 2.61 -1.25 13.44
C ASP A 129 1.57 -0.14 13.64
N THR A 130 1.85 1.09 13.20
CA THR A 130 0.91 2.22 13.27
C THR A 130 -0.30 1.99 12.37
N ILE A 131 -0.10 1.60 11.10
CA ILE A 131 -1.20 1.28 10.18
C ILE A 131 -1.95 0.04 10.68
N GLY A 132 -1.24 -0.94 11.23
CA GLY A 132 -1.81 -2.14 11.85
C GLY A 132 -2.78 -1.83 12.98
N LEU A 133 -2.32 -0.98 13.91
CA LEU A 133 -3.09 -0.63 15.08
C LEU A 133 -4.25 0.31 14.73
N CYS A 134 -3.99 1.40 14.00
CA CYS A 134 -5.02 2.39 13.64
C CYS A 134 -6.03 1.84 12.63
N GLY A 135 -5.60 0.98 11.71
CA GLY A 135 -6.43 0.48 10.63
C GLY A 135 -7.34 -0.67 11.07
N PHE A 136 -6.81 -1.61 11.86
CA PHE A 136 -7.51 -2.86 12.11
C PHE A 136 -7.29 -3.43 13.52
N ASN A 137 -6.82 -2.59 14.44
CA ASN A 137 -6.58 -2.92 15.85
C ASN A 137 -5.73 -4.20 16.01
N TYR A 138 -4.69 -4.33 15.18
CA TYR A 138 -3.80 -5.48 15.19
C TYR A 138 -2.36 -5.03 15.42
N ARG A 139 -1.67 -5.77 16.29
CA ARG A 139 -0.27 -5.51 16.61
C ARG A 139 0.61 -6.56 15.92
N PHE A 140 1.36 -6.15 14.92
CA PHE A 140 2.45 -6.98 14.37
C PHE A 140 3.58 -7.17 15.39
N ASN A 141 3.72 -6.21 16.32
CA ASN A 141 4.73 -6.18 17.37
C ASN A 141 6.13 -6.18 16.76
N SER A 142 6.35 -5.33 15.76
CA SER A 142 7.58 -5.35 14.96
C SER A 142 8.84 -4.99 15.76
N PHE A 143 8.70 -4.24 16.86
CA PHE A 143 9.81 -3.95 17.79
C PHE A 143 10.18 -5.10 18.73
N TYR A 144 9.42 -6.19 18.75
CA TYR A 144 9.67 -7.38 19.56
C TYR A 144 10.25 -8.55 18.75
N ARG A 145 10.67 -8.29 17.51
CA ARG A 145 11.12 -9.32 16.58
C ARG A 145 12.39 -8.89 15.86
N ASP A 146 13.33 -9.82 15.75
CA ASP A 146 14.49 -9.64 14.88
C ASP A 146 14.07 -9.76 13.41
N GLN A 147 13.24 -10.76 13.12
CA GLN A 147 12.66 -11.00 11.79
C GLN A 147 11.24 -10.42 11.70
N PRO A 148 10.88 -9.75 10.59
CA PRO A 148 9.54 -9.20 10.44
C PRO A 148 8.44 -10.25 10.60
N HIS A 149 7.24 -9.80 10.98
CA HIS A 149 6.06 -10.66 11.01
C HIS A 149 5.86 -11.35 9.65
N PRO A 150 5.47 -12.64 9.58
CA PRO A 150 5.35 -13.36 8.31
C PRO A 150 4.54 -12.62 7.23
N PHE A 151 3.48 -11.92 7.62
CA PHE A 151 2.72 -11.03 6.74
C PHE A 151 3.59 -9.96 6.08
N ILE A 152 4.43 -9.27 6.85
CA ILE A 152 5.31 -8.19 6.35
C ILE A 152 6.34 -8.79 5.39
N THR A 153 6.96 -9.90 5.78
CA THR A 153 7.93 -10.62 4.93
C THR A 153 7.31 -11.03 3.60
N SER A 154 6.08 -11.57 3.61
CA SER A 154 5.35 -11.93 2.39
C SER A 154 4.96 -10.71 1.56
N MET A 155 4.52 -9.62 2.19
CA MET A 155 4.15 -8.38 1.50
C MET A 155 5.34 -7.75 0.77
N VAL A 156 6.47 -7.59 1.46
CA VAL A 156 7.70 -7.02 0.88
C VAL A 156 8.20 -7.90 -0.26
N ARG A 157 8.23 -9.23 -0.08
CA ARG A 157 8.64 -10.16 -1.15
C ARG A 157 7.70 -10.15 -2.34
N ALA A 158 6.38 -10.00 -2.12
CA ALA A 158 5.40 -9.85 -3.20
C ALA A 158 5.57 -8.51 -3.96
N LEU A 159 5.87 -7.42 -3.25
CA LEU A 159 6.19 -6.13 -3.87
C LEU A 159 7.48 -6.20 -4.70
N ASP A 160 8.53 -6.80 -4.15
CA ASP A 160 9.80 -7.03 -4.86
C ASP A 160 9.58 -7.86 -6.12
N GLU A 161 8.83 -8.96 -6.02
CA GLU A 161 8.47 -9.79 -7.17
C GLU A 161 7.68 -9.00 -8.22
N ALA A 162 6.71 -8.17 -7.81
CA ALA A 162 5.95 -7.32 -8.71
C ALA A 162 6.84 -6.29 -9.43
N MET A 163 7.85 -5.73 -8.75
CA MET A 163 8.81 -4.81 -9.36
C MET A 163 9.79 -5.54 -10.28
N ASN A 164 10.27 -6.72 -9.87
CA ASN A 164 11.19 -7.54 -10.67
C ASN A 164 10.56 -8.01 -11.98
N LYS A 165 9.25 -8.29 -12.00
CA LYS A 165 8.49 -8.58 -13.24
C LYS A 165 8.61 -7.47 -14.29
N LEU A 166 8.87 -6.21 -13.92
CA LEU A 166 9.04 -5.10 -14.87
C LEU A 166 10.32 -5.21 -15.72
N GLN A 167 11.32 -5.94 -15.24
CA GLN A 167 12.62 -6.09 -15.88
C GLN A 167 12.81 -7.46 -16.54
N ARG A 168 11.85 -8.38 -16.42
CA ARG A 168 11.94 -9.72 -17.04
C ARG A 168 11.71 -9.64 -18.54
N ALA A 169 12.67 -10.12 -19.31
CA ALA A 169 12.55 -10.24 -20.77
C ALA A 169 11.63 -11.39 -21.18
N ASN A 170 11.65 -12.51 -20.45
CA ASN A 170 10.83 -13.70 -20.72
C ASN A 170 10.16 -14.19 -19.41
N PRO A 171 8.95 -13.72 -19.06
CA PRO A 171 8.30 -14.06 -17.79
C PRO A 171 7.84 -15.53 -17.71
N ASP A 172 7.78 -16.23 -18.83
CA ASP A 172 7.36 -17.63 -18.92
C ASP A 172 8.53 -18.63 -18.88
N ASP A 173 9.76 -18.14 -18.69
CA ASP A 173 10.93 -19.00 -18.48
C ASP A 173 10.74 -19.87 -17.21
N PRO A 174 10.95 -21.20 -17.28
CA PRO A 174 10.89 -22.09 -16.13
C PRO A 174 11.81 -21.69 -14.98
N ALA A 175 12.86 -20.90 -15.24
CA ALA A 175 13.71 -20.33 -14.20
C ALA A 175 12.93 -19.50 -13.15
N TYR A 176 11.73 -19.00 -13.48
CA TYR A 176 10.87 -18.24 -12.58
C TYR A 176 9.75 -19.06 -11.93
N ASP A 177 9.72 -20.39 -12.07
CA ASP A 177 8.66 -21.22 -11.50
C ASP A 177 8.62 -21.13 -9.97
N GLU A 178 9.79 -21.08 -9.32
CA GLU A 178 9.87 -20.88 -7.87
C GLU A 178 9.41 -19.48 -7.47
N ASN A 179 9.73 -18.43 -8.25
CA ASN A 179 9.20 -17.08 -8.02
C ASN A 179 7.68 -17.06 -8.09
N LYS A 180 7.08 -17.72 -9.09
CA LYS A 180 5.63 -17.82 -9.24
C LYS A 180 4.99 -18.55 -8.07
N ARG A 181 5.59 -19.67 -7.63
CA ARG A 181 5.13 -20.45 -6.47
C ARG A 181 5.19 -19.62 -5.19
N GLN A 182 6.33 -19.02 -4.90
CA GLN A 182 6.53 -18.19 -3.71
C GLN A 182 5.61 -16.96 -3.70
N PHE A 183 5.36 -16.34 -4.86
CA PHE A 183 4.41 -15.23 -4.98
C PHE A 183 2.99 -15.65 -4.60
N GLN A 184 2.52 -16.83 -5.03
CA GLN A 184 1.21 -17.33 -4.64
C GLN A 184 1.15 -17.68 -3.15
N ASP A 185 2.22 -18.24 -2.58
CA ASP A 185 2.32 -18.50 -1.14
C ASP A 185 2.24 -17.19 -0.34
N ASP A 186 2.89 -16.13 -0.82
CA ASP A 186 2.87 -14.81 -0.18
C ASP A 186 1.48 -14.16 -0.23
N ILE A 187 0.80 -14.25 -1.37
CA ILE A 187 -0.59 -13.82 -1.51
C ILE A 187 -1.48 -14.57 -0.53
N LYS A 188 -1.29 -15.89 -0.41
CA LYS A 188 -2.05 -16.70 0.52
C LYS A 188 -1.82 -16.28 1.97
N VAL A 189 -0.57 -16.06 2.38
CA VAL A 189 -0.24 -15.58 3.75
C VAL A 189 -0.91 -14.24 4.04
N MET A 190 -0.88 -13.29 3.09
CA MET A 190 -1.52 -11.99 3.25
C MET A 190 -3.04 -12.13 3.38
N ASN A 191 -3.67 -12.89 2.49
CA ASN A 191 -5.11 -13.09 2.48
C ASN A 191 -5.59 -13.81 3.75
N ASP A 192 -4.92 -14.90 4.15
CA ASP A 192 -5.31 -15.70 5.32
C ASP A 192 -5.28 -14.87 6.61
N LEU A 193 -4.27 -14.00 6.81
CA LEU A 193 -4.21 -13.14 7.99
C LEU A 193 -5.33 -12.11 7.99
N VAL A 194 -5.53 -11.43 6.87
CA VAL A 194 -6.53 -10.35 6.78
C VAL A 194 -7.94 -10.90 6.89
N ASP A 195 -8.23 -12.03 6.24
CA ASP A 195 -9.51 -12.74 6.38
C ASP A 195 -9.76 -13.16 7.83
N LYS A 196 -8.73 -13.62 8.54
CA LYS A 196 -8.83 -13.92 9.97
C LYS A 196 -9.17 -12.67 10.80
N ILE A 197 -8.50 -11.54 10.54
CA ILE A 197 -8.77 -10.28 11.25
C ILE A 197 -10.22 -9.82 11.02
N ILE A 198 -10.70 -9.90 9.77
CA ILE A 198 -12.10 -9.57 9.42
C ILE A 198 -13.07 -10.50 10.15
N ALA A 199 -12.80 -11.81 10.14
CA ALA A 199 -13.66 -12.81 10.79
C ALA A 199 -13.71 -12.63 12.31
N ASP A 200 -12.56 -12.46 12.97
CA ASP A 200 -12.46 -12.26 14.42
C ASP A 200 -13.20 -10.97 14.86
N ARG A 201 -13.11 -9.89 14.05
CA ARG A 201 -13.87 -8.66 14.31
C ARG A 201 -15.38 -8.88 14.22
N LYS A 202 -15.84 -9.58 13.19
CA LYS A 202 -17.27 -9.88 13.02
C LYS A 202 -17.82 -10.75 14.15
N ALA A 203 -17.02 -11.69 14.65
CA ALA A 203 -17.41 -12.58 15.73
C ALA A 203 -17.45 -11.89 17.10
N SER A 204 -16.51 -10.99 17.40
CA SER A 204 -16.43 -10.29 18.69
C SER A 204 -17.51 -9.22 18.86
N GLY A 205 -17.95 -8.57 17.77
CA GLY A 205 -18.89 -7.44 17.83
C GLY A 205 -18.31 -6.18 18.49
N GLU A 206 -17.01 -6.20 18.79
CA GLU A 206 -16.30 -5.09 19.43
C GLU A 206 -16.35 -3.83 18.58
N GLN A 207 -16.54 -2.70 19.26
CA GLN A 207 -16.54 -1.37 18.67
C GLN A 207 -15.19 -0.74 18.94
N SER A 208 -14.38 -0.62 17.91
CA SER A 208 -13.07 0.04 17.96
C SER A 208 -13.08 1.32 17.11
N ASP A 209 -12.23 2.28 17.43
CA ASP A 209 -12.02 3.49 16.63
C ASP A 209 -11.02 3.24 15.48
N ASP A 210 -11.23 2.15 14.73
CA ASP A 210 -10.34 1.73 13.63
C ASP A 210 -11.05 1.74 12.26
N LEU A 211 -10.26 1.70 11.18
CA LEU A 211 -10.79 1.68 9.80
C LEU A 211 -11.71 0.47 9.57
N LEU A 212 -11.41 -0.68 10.18
CA LEU A 212 -12.22 -1.90 10.04
C LEU A 212 -13.65 -1.75 10.56
N THR A 213 -13.82 -1.07 11.69
CA THR A 213 -15.15 -0.76 12.24
C THR A 213 -15.92 0.18 11.31
N HIS A 214 -15.23 1.08 10.62
CA HIS A 214 -15.84 1.93 9.60
C HIS A 214 -16.26 1.15 8.36
N TYR A 215 -15.47 0.17 7.89
CA TYR A 215 -15.84 -0.69 6.75
C TYR A 215 -17.14 -1.46 6.98
N ALA A 216 -17.28 -2.07 8.17
CA ALA A 216 -18.40 -2.96 8.46
C ALA A 216 -19.74 -2.22 8.64
N LYS A 217 -19.71 -0.94 9.03
CA LYS A 217 -20.91 -0.17 9.38
C LYS A 217 -21.38 0.80 8.29
N ARG A 218 -20.46 1.34 7.50
CA ARG A 218 -20.78 2.39 6.53
C ARG A 218 -21.27 1.77 5.24
N LYS A 219 -22.27 2.42 4.66
CA LYS A 219 -22.77 2.16 3.31
C LYS A 219 -22.38 3.33 2.43
N ASP A 220 -22.11 3.05 1.16
CA ASP A 220 -21.91 4.11 0.19
C ASP A 220 -23.19 4.95 0.06
N PRO A 221 -23.13 6.29 0.22
CA PRO A 221 -24.30 7.15 0.11
C PRO A 221 -24.98 7.14 -1.27
N GLU A 222 -24.24 6.80 -2.34
CA GLU A 222 -24.78 6.77 -3.71
C GLU A 222 -25.58 5.48 -3.98
N THR A 223 -25.04 4.32 -3.59
CA THR A 223 -25.64 3.02 -3.90
C THR A 223 -26.41 2.39 -2.72
N GLY A 224 -26.12 2.80 -1.49
CA GLY A 224 -26.61 2.15 -0.27
C GLY A 224 -25.96 0.79 0.02
N GLU A 225 -24.95 0.40 -0.75
CA GLU A 225 -24.25 -0.88 -0.61
C GLU A 225 -23.07 -0.76 0.37
N PRO A 226 -22.78 -1.80 1.18
CA PRO A 226 -21.52 -1.90 1.90
C PRO A 226 -20.38 -2.41 0.98
N LEU A 227 -19.15 -2.38 1.50
CA LEU A 227 -18.07 -3.18 0.92
C LEU A 227 -18.29 -4.66 1.27
N ASP A 228 -18.03 -5.55 0.30
CA ASP A 228 -17.95 -6.99 0.57
C ASP A 228 -16.62 -7.34 1.24
N ASP A 229 -16.54 -8.53 1.84
CA ASP A 229 -15.39 -8.96 2.64
C ASP A 229 -14.11 -9.05 1.81
N GLU A 230 -14.23 -9.41 0.54
CA GLU A 230 -13.10 -9.49 -0.37
C GLU A 230 -12.52 -8.10 -0.66
N ASN A 231 -13.37 -7.11 -0.97
CA ASN A 231 -12.89 -5.75 -1.18
C ASN A 231 -12.33 -5.15 0.12
N ILE A 232 -12.93 -5.43 1.28
CA ILE A 232 -12.37 -5.01 2.59
C ILE A 232 -10.95 -5.57 2.77
N ARG A 233 -10.72 -6.85 2.43
CA ARG A 233 -9.39 -7.45 2.46
C ARG A 233 -8.41 -6.68 1.56
N TYR A 234 -8.81 -6.39 0.32
CA TYR A 234 -8.00 -5.62 -0.61
C TYR A 234 -7.71 -4.20 -0.12
N GLN A 235 -8.65 -3.53 0.56
CA GLN A 235 -8.39 -2.22 1.18
C GLN A 235 -7.36 -2.33 2.30
N ILE A 236 -7.45 -3.33 3.17
CA ILE A 236 -6.49 -3.53 4.27
C ILE A 236 -5.07 -3.77 3.72
N ILE A 237 -4.94 -4.67 2.75
CA ILE A 237 -3.67 -4.93 2.06
C ILE A 237 -3.17 -3.64 1.38
N THR A 238 -4.05 -2.91 0.71
CA THR A 238 -3.73 -1.62 0.06
C THR A 238 -3.18 -0.60 1.05
N PHE A 239 -3.77 -0.42 2.23
CA PHE A 239 -3.31 0.56 3.21
C PHE A 239 -1.93 0.22 3.77
N LEU A 240 -1.67 -1.08 3.98
CA LEU A 240 -0.34 -1.54 4.41
C LEU A 240 0.68 -1.25 3.32
N ILE A 241 0.45 -1.70 2.08
CA ILE A 241 1.35 -1.47 0.94
C ILE A 241 1.60 0.03 0.73
N ALA A 242 0.54 0.80 0.52
CA ALA A 242 0.65 2.19 0.09
C ALA A 242 1.16 3.12 1.18
N GLY A 243 0.93 2.79 2.46
CA GLY A 243 1.22 3.68 3.59
C GLY A 243 2.55 3.40 4.29
N HIS A 244 3.04 2.16 4.31
CA HIS A 244 4.15 1.82 5.21
C HIS A 244 5.53 2.32 4.74
N GLU A 245 5.84 2.15 3.45
CA GLU A 245 7.14 2.54 2.87
C GLU A 245 7.21 4.02 2.51
N THR A 246 6.06 4.68 2.30
CA THR A 246 6.00 6.07 1.82
C THR A 246 5.97 7.12 2.93
N THR A 247 5.64 6.70 4.16
CA THR A 247 5.55 7.55 5.36
C THR A 247 6.88 7.63 6.07
#